data_AF-U2JSV9-F1
#
_entry.id   AF-U2JSV9-F1
#
_cell.length_a   1.000
_cell.length_b   1.000
_cell.length_c   1.000
_cell.angle_alpha   90.00
_cell.angle_beta   90.00
_cell.angle_gamma   90.00
#
_symmetry.space_group_name_H-M   'P 1'
#
loop_
_entity.id
_entity.type
_entity.pdbx_description
1 polymer ?
#
loop_
_entity_poly.entity_id
_entity_poly.type
_entity_poly.pdbx_seq_one_letter_code
_entity_poly.pdbx_strand_id
1 'polypeptide(L)'
;GITGAFHFPFPESDAPFPLGVYATNDTFSIVNDGDETGFTLRIEALPSDIPQEVVAVTPTIYNENDEYLQIKGDILTGDVITITTKTGNKTVTLTRNGVDSNILNRLVSGSTWLTLKEGTNTFRVEAVRGVKKLRVTLMHRNSYLGV
;
A
#
# COMPACT_ATOMS: atom_id res chain seq x y z
N GLY A 1 -2.99 41.54 20.33
CA GLY A 1 -3.59 40.63 19.35
C GLY A 1 -2.65 40.55 18.16
N ILE A 2 -2.44 39.41 17.53
CA ILE A 2 -3.42 38.40 17.16
C ILE A 2 -2.98 37.00 17.63
N THR A 3 -3.94 36.24 18.16
CA THR A 3 -3.82 34.83 18.53
C THR A 3 -3.84 34.01 17.25
N GLY A 4 -2.70 33.40 16.88
CA GLY A 4 -2.64 32.44 15.78
C GLY A 4 -3.28 31.13 16.22
N ALA A 5 -4.58 30.97 15.98
CA ALA A 5 -5.23 29.68 16.09
C ALA A 5 -4.80 28.84 14.88
N PHE A 6 -3.82 27.96 15.08
CA PHE A 6 -3.59 26.85 14.16
C PHE A 6 -4.87 26.01 14.12
N HIS A 7 -5.61 26.13 13.02
CA HIS A 7 -6.75 25.28 12.69
C HIS A 7 -6.30 24.36 11.56
N PHE A 8 -6.19 23.07 11.85
CA PHE A 8 -6.03 22.06 10.80
C PHE A 8 -7.41 21.78 10.21
N PRO A 9 -7.70 22.16 8.96
CA PRO A 9 -8.92 21.75 8.31
C PRO A 9 -8.81 20.24 8.06
N PHE A 10 -9.49 19.44 8.89
CA PHE A 10 -9.81 18.08 8.51
C PHE A 10 -10.70 18.16 7.26
N PRO A 11 -10.37 17.46 6.16
CA PRO A 11 -11.20 17.51 4.98
C PRO A 11 -12.53 16.79 5.26
N GLU A 12 -13.66 17.48 5.02
CA GLU A 12 -15.01 16.92 4.89
C GLU A 12 -15.14 16.10 3.59
N SER A 13 -14.14 15.28 3.27
CA SER A 13 -14.09 14.50 2.04
C SER A 13 -14.03 13.01 2.35
N ASP A 14 -14.83 12.24 1.63
CA ASP A 14 -14.77 10.77 1.62
C ASP A 14 -13.56 10.23 0.85
N ALA A 15 -12.76 11.10 0.25
CA ALA A 15 -11.52 10.72 -0.40
C ALA A 15 -10.49 10.23 0.66
N PRO A 16 -9.86 9.06 0.45
CA PRO A 16 -8.79 8.60 1.32
C PRO A 16 -7.65 9.63 1.31
N PHE A 17 -7.27 10.12 2.48
CA PHE A 17 -6.14 11.02 2.63
C PHE A 17 -4.91 10.21 3.06
N PRO A 18 -3.72 10.51 2.52
CA PRO A 18 -2.52 9.75 2.82
C PRO A 18 -2.05 10.07 4.26
N LEU A 19 -2.32 9.15 5.19
CA LEU A 19 -1.60 9.06 6.46
C LEU A 19 -0.31 8.26 6.23
N GLY A 20 0.58 8.78 5.39
CA GLY A 20 1.75 8.05 4.90
C GLY A 20 2.93 8.14 5.86
N VAL A 21 3.42 7.01 6.34
CA VAL A 21 4.77 6.88 6.92
C VAL A 21 5.74 6.63 5.76
N TYR A 22 6.77 7.48 5.65
CA TYR A 22 7.86 7.33 4.71
C TYR A 22 8.93 6.42 5.31
N ALA A 23 9.21 5.28 4.68
CA ALA A 23 10.37 4.45 4.99
C ALA A 23 11.20 4.20 3.73
N THR A 24 12.48 4.54 3.77
CA THR A 24 13.51 4.13 2.80
C THR A 24 14.03 2.73 3.06
N ASN A 25 13.54 2.10 4.13
CA ASN A 25 13.93 0.79 4.57
C ASN A 25 12.87 -0.19 4.05
N ASP A 26 13.25 -1.43 3.77
CA ASP A 26 12.33 -2.48 3.33
C ASP A 26 11.22 -2.80 4.35
N THR A 27 11.22 -2.13 5.51
CA THR A 27 10.23 -2.25 6.57
C THR A 27 9.63 -0.88 6.88
N PHE A 28 8.31 -0.82 7.04
CA PHE A 28 7.58 0.36 7.48
C PHE A 28 6.55 -0.01 8.55
N SER A 29 6.22 0.93 9.42
CA SER A 29 5.17 0.74 10.43
C SER A 29 4.08 1.78 10.30
N ILE A 30 2.87 1.42 10.72
CA ILE A 30 1.73 2.31 10.76
C ILE A 30 0.94 2.06 12.04
N VAL A 31 0.45 3.13 12.66
CA VAL A 31 -0.42 3.04 13.82
C VAL A 31 -1.87 3.12 13.35
N ASN A 32 -2.68 2.15 13.76
CA ASN A 32 -4.13 2.17 13.62
C ASN A 32 -4.74 2.40 15.00
N ASP A 33 -5.30 3.59 15.23
CA ASP A 33 -5.93 3.93 16.52
C ASP A 33 -7.38 3.45 16.62
N GLY A 34 -7.87 2.71 15.61
CA GLY A 34 -9.21 2.14 15.59
C GLY A 34 -9.22 0.62 15.64
N ASP A 35 -10.38 0.05 15.37
CA ASP A 35 -10.59 -1.40 15.25
C ASP A 35 -9.83 -1.98 14.05
N GLU A 36 -9.75 -3.31 14.02
CA GLU A 36 -9.14 -4.04 12.91
C GLU A 36 -9.78 -3.65 11.57
N THR A 37 -8.99 -3.10 10.66
CA THR A 37 -9.48 -2.57 9.38
C THR A 37 -8.59 -2.98 8.22
N GLY A 38 -9.19 -3.07 7.04
CA GLY A 38 -8.42 -3.23 5.81
C GLY A 38 -7.82 -1.89 5.35
N PHE A 39 -6.87 -1.98 4.43
CA PHE A 39 -6.13 -0.82 3.92
C PHE A 39 -5.98 -0.89 2.41
N THR A 40 -5.46 0.19 1.84
CA THR A 40 -5.04 0.25 0.45
C THR A 40 -3.52 0.41 0.39
N LEU A 41 -2.85 -0.55 -0.23
CA LEU A 41 -1.44 -0.49 -0.52
C LEU A 41 -1.23 -0.01 -1.96
N ARG A 42 -0.32 0.92 -2.15
CA ARG A 42 0.08 1.41 -3.46
C ARG A 42 1.58 1.21 -3.64
N ILE A 43 1.94 0.38 -4.60
CA ILE A 43 3.32 0.02 -4.97
C ILE A 43 3.61 0.68 -6.30
N GLU A 44 4.54 1.61 -6.33
CA GLU A 44 4.92 2.35 -7.52
C GLU A 44 6.33 1.98 -7.96
N ALA A 45 6.50 1.65 -9.22
CA ALA A 45 7.81 1.52 -9.83
C ALA A 45 8.43 2.90 -10.04
N LEU A 46 9.60 3.12 -9.45
CA LEU A 46 10.34 4.35 -9.63
C LEU A 46 10.67 4.57 -11.13
N PRO A 47 10.66 5.83 -11.61
CA PRO A 47 11.06 6.14 -12.98
C PRO A 47 12.47 5.66 -13.28
N SER A 48 12.68 5.16 -14.49
CA SER A 48 13.97 4.79 -15.05
C SER A 48 14.16 5.48 -16.40
N ASP A 49 15.41 5.78 -16.74
CA ASP A 49 15.79 6.38 -18.01
C ASP A 49 15.66 5.41 -19.19
N ILE A 50 15.47 4.11 -18.90
CA ILE A 50 15.28 3.06 -19.90
C ILE A 50 13.77 2.79 -20.08
N PRO A 51 13.21 3.06 -21.27
CA PRO A 51 11.81 2.75 -21.56
C PRO A 51 11.50 1.26 -21.41
N GLN A 52 10.36 0.94 -20.80
CA GLN A 52 9.89 -0.45 -20.61
C GLN A 52 10.87 -1.36 -19.85
N GLU A 53 11.73 -0.80 -19.01
CA GLU A 53 12.60 -1.60 -18.15
C GLU A 53 11.79 -2.33 -17.07
N VAL A 54 12.10 -3.61 -16.87
CA VAL A 54 11.61 -4.38 -15.72
C VAL A 54 12.40 -4.00 -14.47
N VAL A 55 11.87 -3.04 -13.71
CA VAL A 55 12.54 -2.49 -12.53
C VAL A 55 12.38 -3.36 -11.29
N ALA A 56 11.31 -4.15 -11.19
CA ALA A 56 11.08 -5.07 -10.09
C ALA A 56 10.32 -6.32 -10.55
N VAL A 57 10.45 -7.41 -9.79
CA VAL A 57 9.84 -8.70 -10.10
C VAL A 57 9.22 -9.29 -8.83
N THR A 58 7.94 -9.65 -8.92
CA THR A 58 7.19 -10.36 -7.89
C THR A 58 7.33 -9.73 -6.50
N PRO A 59 6.69 -8.57 -6.24
CA PRO A 59 6.70 -7.98 -4.91
C PRO A 59 5.90 -8.84 -3.93
N THR A 60 6.39 -8.88 -2.70
CA THR A 60 5.77 -9.56 -1.56
C THR A 60 5.71 -8.59 -0.39
N ILE A 61 4.58 -8.56 0.31
CA ILE A 61 4.39 -7.77 1.51
C ILE A 61 4.14 -8.72 2.65
N TYR A 62 4.96 -8.65 3.69
CA TYR A 62 4.86 -9.44 4.91
C TYR A 62 4.34 -8.57 6.05
N ASN A 63 3.54 -9.15 6.94
CA ASN A 63 3.28 -8.57 8.26
C ASN A 63 4.24 -9.13 9.33
N GLU A 64 4.02 -8.75 10.58
CA GLU A 64 4.81 -9.21 11.75
C GLU A 64 4.72 -10.71 12.03
N ASN A 65 3.68 -11.40 11.52
CA ASN A 65 3.46 -12.83 11.72
C ASN A 65 3.96 -13.66 10.52
N ASP A 66 4.76 -13.07 9.63
CA ASP A 66 5.21 -13.66 8.35
C ASP A 66 4.06 -14.07 7.40
N GLU A 67 2.84 -13.59 7.64
CA GLU A 67 1.77 -13.69 6.64
C GLU A 67 2.06 -12.73 5.50
N TYR A 68 1.79 -13.17 4.27
CA TYR A 68 2.24 -12.44 3.10
C TYR A 68 1.15 -12.22 2.06
N LEU A 69 1.33 -11.15 1.29
CA LEU A 69 0.59 -10.87 0.07
C LEU A 69 1.60 -10.74 -1.07
N GLN A 70 1.60 -11.69 -2.01
CA GLN A 70 2.56 -11.74 -3.11
C GLN A 70 1.87 -11.61 -4.47
N ILE A 71 2.36 -10.69 -5.29
CA ILE A 71 1.86 -10.46 -6.65
C ILE A 71 2.91 -10.95 -7.64
N LYS A 72 2.62 -12.02 -8.39
CA LYS A 72 3.56 -12.57 -9.37
C LYS A 72 3.63 -11.69 -10.62
N GLY A 73 4.84 -11.48 -11.12
CA GLY A 73 5.09 -10.92 -12.46
C GLY A 73 6.03 -9.74 -12.47
N ASP A 74 6.27 -9.25 -13.69
CA ASP A 74 7.20 -8.17 -13.96
C ASP A 74 6.53 -6.80 -13.80
N ILE A 75 7.23 -5.91 -13.08
CA ILE A 75 6.86 -4.52 -12.87
C ILE A 75 7.77 -3.67 -13.74
N LEU A 76 7.16 -2.93 -14.66
CA LEU A 76 7.84 -2.00 -15.53
C LEU A 76 7.97 -0.64 -14.85
N THR A 77 8.97 0.14 -15.27
CA THR A 77 9.08 1.53 -14.85
C THR A 77 7.77 2.31 -15.08
N GLY A 78 7.35 3.09 -14.07
CA GLY A 78 6.11 3.87 -14.12
C GLY A 78 4.83 3.08 -13.80
N ASP A 79 4.91 1.76 -13.61
CA ASP A 79 3.76 0.97 -13.15
C ASP A 79 3.32 1.36 -11.73
N VAL A 80 2.02 1.26 -11.49
CA VAL A 80 1.42 1.40 -10.16
C VAL A 80 0.53 0.21 -9.87
N ILE A 81 0.86 -0.58 -8.85
CA ILE A 81 0.01 -1.64 -8.33
C ILE A 81 -0.74 -1.12 -7.12
N THR A 82 -2.06 -1.18 -7.16
CA THR A 82 -2.95 -0.82 -6.05
C THR A 82 -3.63 -2.07 -5.53
N ILE A 83 -3.43 -2.40 -4.26
CA ILE A 83 -4.04 -3.53 -3.56
C ILE A 83 -4.98 -2.98 -2.50
N THR A 84 -6.24 -3.38 -2.51
CA THR A 84 -7.19 -3.06 -1.44
C THR A 84 -7.51 -4.32 -0.66
N THR A 85 -7.33 -4.29 0.66
CA THR A 85 -7.61 -5.43 1.55
C THR A 85 -8.92 -5.29 2.32
N LYS A 86 -9.62 -4.16 2.18
CA LYS A 86 -10.90 -3.85 2.83
C LYS A 86 -11.92 -4.98 2.64
N THR A 87 -12.54 -5.40 3.75
CA THR A 87 -13.62 -6.40 3.74
C THR A 87 -14.75 -5.96 2.81
N GLY A 88 -15.17 -6.85 1.91
CA GLY A 88 -16.17 -6.56 0.87
C GLY A 88 -15.63 -5.85 -0.37
N ASN A 89 -14.37 -5.39 -0.39
CA ASN A 89 -13.76 -4.73 -1.55
C ASN A 89 -12.27 -5.10 -1.69
N LYS A 90 -12.02 -6.40 -1.87
CA LYS A 90 -10.65 -6.92 -2.07
C LYS A 90 -10.29 -6.89 -3.55
N THR A 91 -9.28 -6.11 -3.91
CA THR A 91 -8.92 -5.88 -5.32
C THR A 91 -7.40 -5.75 -5.49
N VAL A 92 -6.91 -6.08 -6.68
CA VAL A 92 -5.53 -5.81 -7.10
C VAL A 92 -5.58 -5.27 -8.51
N THR A 93 -5.15 -4.02 -8.68
CA THR A 93 -5.16 -3.30 -9.97
C THR A 93 -3.75 -2.88 -10.34
N LEU A 94 -3.37 -3.08 -11.59
CA LEU A 94 -2.16 -2.54 -12.19
C LEU A 94 -2.54 -1.42 -13.15
N THR A 95 -2.04 -0.22 -12.86
CA THR A 95 -2.07 0.92 -13.77
C THR A 95 -0.75 0.96 -14.52
N ARG A 96 -0.80 0.79 -15.85
CA ARG A 96 0.37 0.87 -16.74
C ARG A 96 0.08 1.83 -17.87
N ASN A 97 0.91 2.87 -18.02
CA ASN A 97 0.72 3.93 -19.01
C ASN A 97 -0.70 4.55 -18.97
N GLY A 98 -1.27 4.70 -17.77
CA GLY A 98 -2.63 5.24 -17.57
C GLY A 98 -3.78 4.26 -17.86
N VAL A 99 -3.49 3.01 -18.20
CA VAL A 99 -4.51 1.96 -18.38
C VAL A 99 -4.57 1.09 -17.13
N ASP A 100 -5.75 1.01 -16.52
CA ASP A 100 -6.01 0.15 -15.38
C ASP A 100 -6.39 -1.26 -15.81
N SER A 101 -5.79 -2.25 -15.15
CA SER A 101 -6.07 -3.66 -15.37
C SER A 101 -6.21 -4.38 -14.04
N ASN A 102 -7.28 -5.16 -13.88
CA ASN A 102 -7.41 -6.03 -12.72
C ASN A 102 -6.42 -7.21 -12.88
N ILE A 103 -5.55 -7.37 -11.90
CA ILE A 103 -4.50 -8.41 -11.87
C ILE A 103 -4.63 -9.30 -10.63
N LEU A 104 -5.84 -9.43 -10.07
CA LEU A 104 -6.09 -10.30 -8.92
C LEU A 104 -5.66 -11.75 -9.18
N ASN A 105 -5.74 -12.20 -10.43
CA ASN A 105 -5.25 -13.52 -10.87
C ASN A 105 -3.73 -13.71 -10.75
N ARG A 106 -2.96 -12.64 -10.50
CA ARG A 106 -1.52 -12.70 -10.23
C ARG A 106 -1.18 -12.89 -8.76
N LEU A 107 -2.17 -12.83 -7.87
CA LEU A 107 -2.00 -13.12 -6.46
C LEU A 107 -1.56 -14.59 -6.29
N VAL A 108 -0.46 -14.82 -5.58
CA VAL A 108 0.09 -16.17 -5.40
C VAL A 108 -0.75 -16.97 -4.41
N SER A 109 -0.99 -18.25 -4.71
CA SER A 109 -1.69 -19.17 -3.82
C SER A 109 -0.99 -19.25 -2.46
N GLY A 110 -1.75 -19.10 -1.37
CA GLY A 110 -1.22 -18.99 -0.01
C GLY A 110 -1.03 -17.55 0.46
N SER A 111 -1.26 -16.54 -0.39
CA SER A 111 -1.31 -15.14 0.06
C SER A 111 -2.50 -14.91 0.99
N THR A 112 -2.26 -14.19 2.08
CA THR A 112 -3.26 -13.74 3.04
C THR A 112 -3.63 -12.29 2.77
N TRP A 113 -4.92 -11.96 2.89
CA TRP A 113 -5.37 -10.58 2.86
C TRP A 113 -5.05 -9.90 4.18
N LEU A 114 -3.94 -9.16 4.20
CA LEU A 114 -3.46 -8.47 5.39
C LEU A 114 -4.44 -7.39 5.86
N THR A 115 -4.52 -7.20 7.18
CA THR A 115 -5.31 -6.19 7.88
C THR A 115 -4.41 -5.35 8.78
N LEU A 116 -4.91 -4.22 9.26
CA LEU A 116 -4.31 -3.43 10.32
C LEU A 116 -5.01 -3.78 11.63
N LYS A 117 -4.28 -4.38 12.58
CA LYS A 117 -4.76 -4.59 13.95
C LYS A 117 -4.75 -3.26 14.72
N GLU A 118 -5.42 -3.21 15.86
CA GLU A 118 -5.30 -2.06 16.76
C GLU A 118 -3.85 -1.87 17.22
N GLY A 119 -3.35 -0.64 17.18
CA GLY A 119 -1.98 -0.28 17.54
C GLY A 119 -0.99 -0.28 16.38
N THR A 120 0.29 -0.50 16.69
CA THR A 120 1.37 -0.47 15.70
C THR A 120 1.40 -1.75 14.88
N ASN A 121 1.34 -1.60 13.56
CA ASN A 121 1.49 -2.69 12.60
C ASN A 121 2.74 -2.46 11.78
N THR A 122 3.64 -3.43 11.76
CA THR A 122 4.85 -3.40 10.95
C THR A 122 4.70 -4.29 9.73
N PHE A 123 5.13 -3.76 8.58
CA PHE A 123 5.13 -4.44 7.31
C PHE A 123 6.52 -4.43 6.71
N ARG A 124 6.84 -5.49 5.99
CA ARG A 124 8.10 -5.62 5.24
C ARG A 124 7.81 -5.90 3.78
N VAL A 125 8.50 -5.21 2.89
CA VAL A 125 8.39 -5.33 1.45
C VAL A 125 9.61 -6.08 0.95
N GLU A 126 9.37 -7.11 0.16
CA GLU A 126 10.40 -7.81 -0.58
C GLU A 126 10.01 -7.88 -2.06
N ALA A 127 10.99 -8.19 -2.90
CA ALA A 127 10.75 -8.56 -4.28
C ALA A 127 11.83 -9.56 -4.70
N VAL A 128 11.52 -10.46 -5.63
CA VAL A 128 12.52 -11.36 -6.23
C VAL A 128 13.67 -10.56 -6.85
N ARG A 129 13.35 -9.39 -7.41
CA ARG A 129 14.33 -8.41 -7.88
C ARG A 129 13.79 -6.99 -7.70
N GLY A 130 14.68 -6.05 -7.41
CA GLY A 130 14.39 -4.63 -7.60
C GLY A 130 13.52 -3.96 -6.54
N VAL A 131 13.47 -4.50 -5.31
CA VAL A 131 12.69 -3.89 -4.20
C VAL A 131 13.01 -2.41 -3.97
N LYS A 132 14.29 -2.02 -4.09
CA LYS A 132 14.75 -0.62 -3.96
C LYS A 132 14.26 0.32 -5.08
N LYS A 133 13.70 -0.25 -6.15
CA LYS A 133 13.07 0.50 -7.24
C LYS A 133 11.55 0.60 -7.06
N LEU A 134 11.02 0.19 -5.92
CA LEU A 134 9.63 0.32 -5.56
C LEU A 134 9.46 1.38 -4.47
N ARG A 135 8.44 2.22 -4.63
CA ARG A 135 7.91 3.07 -3.58
C ARG A 135 6.60 2.46 -3.09
N VAL A 136 6.52 2.16 -1.81
CA VAL A 136 5.32 1.59 -1.19
C VAL A 136 4.67 2.64 -0.30
N THR A 137 3.38 2.85 -0.51
CA THR A 137 2.55 3.75 0.30
C THR A 137 1.37 2.95 0.83
N LEU A 138 1.20 2.92 2.15
CA LEU A 138 0.01 2.37 2.78
C LEU A 138 -0.94 3.50 3.13
N MET A 139 -2.19 3.36 2.72
CA MET A 139 -3.28 4.30 2.99
C MET A 139 -4.35 3.57 3.78
N HIS A 140 -4.75 4.12 4.92
CA HIS A 140 -5.85 3.59 5.71
C HIS A 140 -6.64 4.71 6.35
N ARG A 141 -7.84 4.38 6.83
CA ARG A 141 -8.68 5.26 7.62
C ARG A 141 -8.99 4.50 8.90
N ASN A 142 -8.72 5.11 10.06
CA ASN A 142 -9.09 4.53 11.34
C ASN A 142 -10.60 4.26 11.31
N SER A 143 -10.98 3.02 11.58
CA SER A 143 -12.39 2.64 11.75
C SER A 143 -12.64 2.57 13.23
N TYR A 144 -13.54 3.39 13.73
CA TYR A 144 -14.09 3.22 15.06
C TYR A 144 -15.47 2.61 14.84
N LEU A 145 -15.68 1.35 15.21
CA LEU A 145 -17.02 0.79 15.28
C LEU A 145 -17.82 1.69 16.21
N GLY A 146 -18.75 2.44 15.63
CA GLY A 146 -19.63 3.32 16.38
C GLY A 146 -20.41 2.52 17.40
N VAL A 147 -20.48 3.06 18.62
CA VAL A 147 -21.49 2.69 19.62
C VAL A 147 -22.90 2.99 19.13
#